data_AF-A0A6P0MT47-F1
#
_entry.id   AF-A0A6P0MT47-F1
#
_cell.length_a   1.000
_cell.length_b   1.000
_cell.length_c   1.000
_cell.angle_alpha   90.00
_cell.angle_beta   90.00
_cell.angle_gamma   90.00
#
_symmetry.space_group_name_H-M   'P 1'
#
loop_
_entity.id
_entity.type
_entity.pdbx_description
1 polymer ?
#
loop_
_entity_poly.entity_id
_entity_poly.type
_entity_poly.pdbx_seq_one_letter_code
_entity_poly.pdbx_strand_id
1 'polypeptide(L)'
;MQIAKVRGTVVSSYKEPSLRGVKFLLVQFLDEEGQLLPKYEVAGDIVGAGIDEWVLVSLGSAARQVGETNKRPLDAIIPTTIASR
;
A
#
# COMPACT_ATOMS: atom_id res chain seq x y z
N MET A 1 -1.62 11.19 3.63
CA MET A 1 -2.05 10.00 2.88
C MET A 1 -2.30 10.41 1.44
N GLN A 2 -2.26 9.48 0.49
CA GLN A 2 -2.54 9.70 -0.93
C GLN A 2 -3.58 8.68 -1.41
N ILE A 3 -4.39 9.03 -2.41
CA ILE A 3 -5.32 8.10 -3.06
C ILE A 3 -4.53 7.35 -4.14
N ALA A 4 -4.68 6.02 -4.19
CA ALA A 4 -4.05 5.17 -5.18
C ALA A 4 -5.01 4.09 -5.68
N LYS A 5 -4.71 3.54 -6.85
CA LYS A 5 -5.34 2.33 -7.37
C LYS A 5 -4.36 1.16 -7.25
N VAL A 6 -4.82 0.00 -6.79
CA VAL A 6 -4.01 -1.23 -6.79
C VAL A 6 -3.83 -1.73 -8.22
N ARG A 7 -2.57 -1.91 -8.63
CA ARG A 7 -2.21 -2.32 -10.00
C ARG A 7 -1.65 -3.74 -10.07
N GLY A 8 -1.24 -4.32 -8.95
CA GLY A 8 -0.75 -5.69 -8.92
C GLY A 8 -0.06 -6.05 -7.61
N THR A 9 0.62 -7.19 -7.62
CA THR A 9 1.33 -7.74 -6.46
C THR A 9 2.83 -7.76 -6.70
N VAL A 10 3.62 -7.42 -5.68
CA VAL A 10 5.08 -7.59 -5.70
C VAL A 10 5.43 -8.80 -4.85
N VAL A 11 6.29 -9.67 -5.37
CA VAL A 11 6.73 -10.89 -4.68
C VAL A 11 8.24 -10.85 -4.53
N SER A 12 8.71 -11.13 -3.31
CA SER A 12 10.13 -11.34 -3.03
C SER A 12 10.32 -12.62 -2.22
N SER A 13 11.16 -13.51 -2.71
CA SER A 13 11.55 -14.76 -2.03
C SER A 13 12.64 -14.54 -0.98
N TYR A 14 13.48 -13.52 -1.17
CA TYR A 14 14.57 -13.16 -0.26
C TYR A 14 14.38 -11.73 0.25
N LYS A 15 14.01 -11.61 1.53
CA LYS A 15 13.66 -10.35 2.19
C LYS A 15 13.99 -10.41 3.68
N GLU A 16 14.09 -9.24 4.30
CA GLU A 16 14.34 -9.12 5.73
C GLU A 16 13.29 -9.93 6.53
N PRO A 17 13.69 -10.73 7.55
CA PRO A 17 12.80 -11.64 8.25
C PRO A 17 11.50 -11.02 8.79
N SER A 18 11.50 -9.77 9.25
CA SER A 18 10.29 -9.09 9.77
C SER A 18 9.27 -8.77 8.66
N LEU A 19 9.67 -8.80 7.39
CA LEU A 19 8.78 -8.64 6.23
C LEU A 19 8.12 -9.96 5.79
N ARG A 20 8.39 -11.08 6.45
CA ARG A 20 7.67 -12.34 6.19
C ARG A 20 6.20 -12.19 6.56
N GLY A 21 5.33 -12.69 5.68
CA GLY A 21 3.87 -12.57 5.83
C GLY A 21 3.29 -11.22 5.40
N VAL A 22 4.12 -10.23 5.04
CA VAL A 22 3.62 -8.99 4.43
C VAL A 22 3.24 -9.26 2.97
N LYS A 23 1.99 -8.92 2.62
CA LYS A 23 1.54 -8.85 1.22
C LYS A 23 1.95 -7.48 0.66
N PHE A 24 2.69 -7.47 -0.43
CA PHE A 24 3.10 -6.23 -1.09
C PHE A 24 2.25 -5.98 -2.33
N LEU A 25 1.67 -4.79 -2.41
CA LEU A 25 0.88 -4.35 -3.54
C LEU A 25 1.59 -3.20 -4.26
N LEU A 26 1.65 -3.30 -5.59
CA LEU A 26 1.99 -2.17 -6.44
C LEU A 26 0.76 -1.27 -6.54
N VAL A 27 0.90 -0.02 -6.07
CA VAL A 27 -0.17 0.98 -6.10
C VAL A 27 0.25 2.17 -6.95
N GLN A 28 -0.65 2.70 -7.76
CA GLN A 28 -0.40 3.87 -8.59
C GLN A 28 -1.26 5.03 -8.12
N PHE A 29 -0.66 6.19 -7.87
CA PHE A 29 -1.38 7.34 -7.34
C PHE A 29 -2.36 7.94 -8.33
N LEU A 30 -3.39 8.58 -7.79
CA LEU A 30 -4.45 9.23 -8.54
C LEU A 30 -4.41 10.75 -8.29
N ASP A 31 -4.78 11.54 -9.29
CA ASP A 31 -5.09 12.96 -9.11
C ASP A 31 -6.52 13.17 -8.60
N GLU A 32 -6.93 14.43 -8.49
CA GLU A 32 -8.26 14.80 -7.97
C GLU A 32 -9.40 14.41 -8.92
N GLU A 33 -9.12 14.28 -10.22
CA GLU A 33 -10.04 13.76 -11.23
C GLU A 33 -10.06 12.22 -11.32
N GLY A 34 -9.27 11.53 -10.50
CA GLY A 34 -9.18 10.08 -10.52
C GLY A 34 -8.39 9.50 -11.69
N GLN A 35 -7.56 10.31 -12.36
CA GLN A 35 -6.64 9.85 -13.37
C GLN A 35 -5.35 9.33 -12.74
N LEU A 36 -4.74 8.35 -13.40
CA LEU A 36 -3.50 7.74 -12.92
C LEU A 36 -2.32 8.68 -13.13
N LEU A 37 -1.62 8.99 -12.05
CA LEU A 37 -0.36 9.73 -12.08
C LEU A 37 0.81 8.79 -12.45
N PRO A 38 1.89 9.29 -13.05
CA PRO A 38 3.13 8.52 -13.28
C PRO A 38 3.96 8.38 -11.99
N LYS A 39 3.29 8.14 -10.85
CA LYS A 39 3.88 7.94 -9.53
C LYS A 39 3.27 6.68 -8.91
N TYR A 40 4.10 5.82 -8.36
CA TYR A 40 3.68 4.56 -7.76
C TYR A 40 4.45 4.30 -6.48
N GLU A 41 3.94 3.38 -5.68
CA GLU A 41 4.61 2.85 -4.50
C GLU A 41 4.42 1.34 -4.39
N VAL A 42 5.31 0.68 -3.65
CA VAL A 42 5.10 -0.69 -3.18
C VAL A 42 4.68 -0.64 -1.72
N ALA A 43 3.38 -0.84 -1.48
CA ALA A 43 2.81 -0.70 -0.15
C ALA A 43 2.55 -2.07 0.49
N GLY A 44 2.76 -2.15 1.82
CA GLY A 44 2.27 -3.26 2.61
C GLY A 44 0.75 -3.23 2.70
N ASP A 45 0.09 -4.35 2.40
CA ASP A 45 -1.35 -4.52 2.52
C ASP A 45 -1.69 -5.22 3.84
N ILE A 46 -2.46 -4.53 4.68
CA ILE A 46 -2.98 -5.06 5.95
C ILE A 46 -4.51 -5.16 5.97
N VAL A 47 -5.18 -4.76 4.88
CA VAL A 47 -6.65 -4.75 4.79
C VAL A 47 -7.19 -5.77 3.81
N GLY A 48 -6.32 -6.34 2.97
CA GLY A 48 -6.71 -7.34 1.97
C GLY A 48 -7.20 -6.71 0.67
N ALA A 49 -6.63 -5.57 0.26
CA ALA A 49 -7.04 -4.89 -0.97
C ALA A 49 -6.85 -5.77 -2.23
N GLY A 50 -7.83 -5.68 -3.13
CA GLY A 50 -7.88 -6.34 -4.43
C GLY A 50 -7.27 -5.50 -5.55
N ILE A 51 -7.02 -6.13 -6.70
CA ILE A 51 -6.60 -5.41 -7.92
C ILE A 51 -7.71 -4.48 -8.37
N ASP A 52 -7.33 -3.31 -8.88
CA ASP A 52 -8.21 -2.23 -9.33
C ASP A 52 -9.04 -1.53 -8.24
N GLU A 53 -8.93 -1.95 -6.98
CA GLU A 53 -9.52 -1.21 -5.87
C GLU A 53 -8.79 0.12 -5.63
N TRP A 54 -9.56 1.10 -5.18
CA TRP A 54 -9.06 2.37 -4.71
C TRP A 54 -8.72 2.26 -3.23
N VAL A 55 -7.58 2.82 -2.85
CA VAL A 55 -7.02 2.71 -1.50
C VAL A 55 -6.45 4.04 -1.05
N LEU A 56 -6.36 4.22 0.26
CA LEU A 56 -5.47 5.23 0.83
C LEU A 56 -4.09 4.63 1.07
N VAL A 57 -3.05 5.42 0.86
CA VAL A 57 -1.65 5.05 1.12
C VAL A 57 -1.08 6.02 2.14
N SER A 58 -0.54 5.48 3.24
CA SER A 58 0.24 6.25 4.22
C SER A 58 1.73 6.01 4.00
N LEU A 59 2.52 7.09 4.04
CA LEU A 59 3.94 7.06 3.72
C LEU A 59 4.81 7.44 4.94
N GLY A 60 6.08 7.06 4.90
CA GLY A 60 7.09 7.41 5.88
C GLY A 60 6.86 6.78 7.25
N SER A 61 7.19 7.51 8.32
CA SER A 61 7.06 7.02 9.70
C SER A 61 5.62 6.68 10.08
N ALA A 62 4.63 7.33 9.48
CA ALA A 62 3.21 7.06 9.70
C ALA A 62 2.81 5.65 9.22
N ALA A 63 3.51 5.08 8.23
CA ALA A 63 3.25 3.72 7.76
C ALA A 63 3.51 2.66 8.84
N ARG A 64 4.42 2.94 9.78
CA ARG A 64 4.80 2.04 10.89
C ARG A 64 3.88 2.12 12.11
N GLN A 65 2.95 3.07 12.14
CA GLN A 65 2.06 3.26 13.29
C GLN A 65 0.77 2.44 13.22
N VAL A 66 0.54 1.71 12.12
CA VAL A 66 -0.73 1.01 11.88
C VAL A 66 -0.55 -0.49 12.06
N GLY A 67 -1.36 -1.11 12.92
CA GLY A 67 -1.27 -2.54 13.23
C GLY A 67 0.08 -2.95 13.84
N GLU A 68 0.52 -4.18 13.58
CA GLU A 68 1.80 -4.71 14.06
C GLU A 68 2.97 -4.43 13.09
N THR A 69 3.06 -3.20 12.57
CA THR A 69 4.08 -2.80 11.57
C THR A 69 5.20 -1.94 12.13
N ASN A 70 5.13 -1.56 13.39
CA ASN A 70 6.10 -0.72 14.11
C ASN A 70 7.55 -1.22 14.05
N LYS A 71 7.76 -2.53 13.95
CA LYS A 71 9.10 -3.15 13.82
C LYS A 71 9.49 -3.50 12.39
N ARG A 72 8.61 -3.28 11.40
CA ARG A 72 8.83 -3.65 10.01
C ARG A 72 9.43 -2.45 9.25
N PRO A 73 10.42 -2.67 8.36
CA PRO A 73 10.97 -1.62 7.52
C PRO A 73 10.01 -1.31 6.36
N LEU A 74 8.80 -0.82 6.68
CA LEU A 74 7.80 -0.35 5.74
C LEU A 74 7.79 1.18 5.74
N ASP A 75 7.83 1.77 4.55
CA ASP A 75 7.68 3.19 4.28
C ASP A 75 6.38 3.51 3.56
N ALA A 76 5.64 2.52 3.07
CA ALA A 76 4.29 2.65 2.52
C ALA A 76 3.35 1.54 3.02
N ILE A 77 2.12 1.91 3.40
CA ILE A 77 1.09 0.96 3.85
C ILE A 77 -0.31 1.35 3.35
N ILE A 78 -1.17 0.35 3.15
CA ILE A 78 -2.59 0.51 2.84
C ILE A 78 -3.41 0.29 4.12
N PRO A 79 -3.85 1.34 4.82
CA PRO A 79 -4.67 1.21 6.02
C PRO A 79 -6.17 1.06 5.73
N THR A 80 -6.63 1.37 4.51
CA THR A 80 -8.05 1.24 4.13
C THR A 80 -8.25 1.19 2.62
N THR A 81 -9.29 0.46 2.20
CA THR A 81 -9.90 0.59 0.87
C THR A 81 -10.89 1.76 0.86
N ILE A 82 -11.21 2.26 -0.34
CA ILE A 82 -12.20 3.30 -0.58
C ILE A 82 -13.39 2.66 -1.29
N ALA A 83 -14.58 2.78 -0.70
CA ALA A 83 -15.83 2.37 -1.34
C ALA A 83 -16.58 3.62 -1.83
N SER A 84 -17.03 3.62 -3.09
CA SER A 84 -18.05 4.57 -3.55
C SER A 84 -19.42 4.08 -3.08
N ARG A 85 -20.19 4.94 -2.40
CA ARG A 85 -21.63 4.73 -2.23
C ARG A 85 -22.37 5.09 -3.51
#